data_AF-A0A936FIJ7-F1
#
_entry.id   AF-A0A936FIJ7-F1
#
_cell.length_a   1.000
_cell.length_b   1.000
_cell.length_c   1.000
_cell.angle_alpha   90.00
_cell.angle_beta   90.00
_cell.angle_gamma   90.00
#
_symmetry.space_group_name_H-M   'P 1'
#
loop_
_entity.id
_entity.type
_entity.pdbx_description
1 polymer ?
#
loop_
_entity_poly.entity_id
_entity_poly.type
_entity_poly.pdbx_seq_one_letter_code
_entity_poly.pdbx_strand_id
1 'polypeptide(L)'
;MNLSGIDYRSQAYANYRHANSGGPMSRTRREVIASTLLGRDEYPIRCPRIVRLGIAFPDADPVELLTQMIAEEGYGSPEDLRDALEIPPGRLIARPHTLNNGVVDILHDARRDILWHALMLGLCTAQLYDPARPVLWTQAALKRRLELFDPAGFYA
;
A
#
# COMPACT_ATOMS: atom_id res chain seq x y z
N MET A 1 20.47 3.09 43.51
CA MET A 1 19.46 4.05 42.99
C MET A 1 19.69 4.16 41.50
N ASN A 2 18.71 3.69 40.73
CA ASN A 2 18.83 3.24 39.36
C ASN A 2 19.09 4.38 38.36
N LEU A 3 20.14 4.20 37.57
CA LEU A 3 20.34 4.87 36.29
C LEU A 3 19.49 4.14 35.24
N SER A 4 18.76 4.93 34.44
CA SER A 4 18.14 4.58 33.16
C SER A 4 19.03 3.62 32.36
N GLY A 5 18.56 2.48 31.87
CA GLY A 5 17.35 2.35 31.06
C GLY A 5 17.71 2.03 29.61
N ILE A 6 18.51 0.97 29.44
CA ILE A 6 18.44 -0.01 28.35
C ILE A 6 18.75 0.49 26.93
N ASP A 7 20.03 0.32 26.58
CA ASP A 7 20.54 -0.08 25.26
C ASP A 7 19.71 -1.22 24.67
N TYR A 8 18.94 -0.96 23.61
CA TYR A 8 18.47 -1.98 22.67
C TYR A 8 18.23 -1.32 21.31
N ARG A 9 19.21 -1.40 20.41
CA ARG A 9 19.02 -1.46 18.95
C ARG A 9 20.32 -1.80 18.23
N SER A 10 20.64 -3.08 18.35
CA SER A 10 21.57 -3.83 17.52
C SER A 10 21.18 -3.73 16.03
N GLN A 11 22.17 -3.39 15.21
CA GLN A 11 22.52 -4.05 13.94
C GLN A 11 21.38 -4.39 12.96
N ALA A 12 21.26 -3.59 11.90
CA ALA A 12 21.16 -4.08 10.52
C ALA A 12 21.49 -2.97 9.52
N TYR A 13 22.20 -3.33 8.44
CA TYR A 13 22.59 -2.53 7.28
C TYR A 13 23.91 -1.75 7.35
N ALA A 14 24.98 -2.43 7.77
CA ALA A 14 26.32 -2.11 7.30
C ALA A 14 26.56 -2.82 5.94
N ASN A 15 26.40 -2.08 4.84
CA ASN A 15 26.97 -2.41 3.54
C ASN A 15 27.26 -1.11 2.79
N TYR A 16 28.23 -0.34 3.30
CA TYR A 16 28.83 0.78 2.57
C TYR A 16 29.73 0.20 1.46
N ARG A 17 29.25 0.16 0.23
CA ARG A 17 30.10 -0.11 -0.94
C ARG A 17 30.89 1.15 -1.27
N HIS A 18 32.18 1.14 -0.98
CA HIS A 18 33.11 2.16 -1.47
C HIS A 18 33.46 1.88 -2.93
N ALA A 19 33.00 2.75 -3.83
CA ALA A 19 33.59 2.87 -5.16
C ALA A 19 34.56 4.07 -5.13
N ASN A 20 35.84 3.79 -4.90
CA ASN A 20 36.89 4.77 -5.16
C ASN A 20 37.39 4.58 -6.60
N SER A 21 37.06 5.52 -7.48
CA SER A 21 37.73 5.69 -8.78
C SER A 21 38.40 7.07 -8.77
N GLY A 22 39.72 7.10 -8.64
CA GLY A 22 40.51 8.32 -8.44
C GLY A 22 40.57 9.25 -9.67
N GLY A 23 40.68 10.56 -9.39
CA GLY A 23 40.91 11.70 -10.30
C GLY A 23 40.56 13.03 -9.59
N PRO A 24 41.22 14.17 -9.86
CA PRO A 24 41.41 15.23 -8.85
C PRO A 24 40.15 16.06 -8.54
N MET A 25 39.89 16.21 -7.24
CA MET A 25 39.07 17.23 -6.56
C MET A 25 37.80 17.72 -7.29
N SER A 26 36.85 16.82 -7.52
CA SER A 26 35.45 17.22 -7.72
C SER A 26 34.74 17.23 -6.36
N ARG A 27 34.09 18.34 -6.01
CA ARG A 27 33.43 18.59 -4.71
C ARG A 27 32.62 17.37 -4.26
N THR A 28 33.12 16.65 -3.26
CA THR A 28 32.44 15.46 -2.73
C THR A 28 31.21 15.89 -1.92
N ARG A 29 30.03 15.88 -2.55
CA ARG A 29 28.75 16.01 -1.85
C ARG A 29 28.32 14.62 -1.38
N ARG A 30 28.33 14.40 -0.06
CA ARG A 30 27.67 13.24 0.55
C ARG A 30 26.24 13.60 0.86
N GLU A 31 25.30 12.85 0.31
CA GLU A 31 23.89 12.93 0.65
C GLU A 31 23.45 11.57 1.17
N VAL A 32 22.64 11.57 2.23
CA VAL A 32 22.05 10.34 2.75
C VAL A 32 20.99 9.91 1.75
N ILE A 33 21.25 8.85 1.00
CA ILE A 33 20.27 8.20 0.14
C ILE A 33 19.25 7.53 1.07
N ALA A 34 18.18 8.25 1.40
CA ALA A 34 17.00 7.64 2.01
C ALA A 34 16.23 6.90 0.92
N SER A 35 16.04 5.59 1.10
CA SER A 35 15.57 4.69 0.05
C SER A 35 14.08 4.81 -0.33
N THR A 36 13.33 5.77 0.22
CA THR A 36 11.90 5.90 -0.07
C THR A 36 11.49 7.36 -0.30
N LEU A 37 11.04 7.66 -1.53
CA LEU A 37 10.40 8.92 -1.92
C LEU A 37 8.87 8.90 -1.68
N LEU A 38 8.34 7.73 -1.31
CA LEU A 38 6.91 7.47 -1.15
C LEU A 38 6.39 8.00 0.21
N GLY A 39 5.47 8.96 0.17
CA GLY A 39 4.76 9.47 1.36
C GLY A 39 5.56 10.44 2.24
N ARG A 40 6.56 11.13 1.68
CA ARG A 40 7.26 12.23 2.37
C ARG A 40 6.83 13.56 1.77
N ASP A 41 6.17 14.39 2.57
CA ASP A 41 5.67 15.71 2.14
C ASP A 41 6.71 16.83 2.34
N GLU A 42 7.83 16.53 3.00
CA GLU A 42 8.87 17.48 3.44
C GLU A 42 9.92 17.79 2.35
N TYR A 43 9.90 17.09 1.21
CA TYR A 43 10.91 17.23 0.14
C TYR A 43 10.29 17.75 -1.17
N PRO A 44 11.10 18.34 -2.07
CA PRO A 44 10.61 18.88 -3.35
C PRO A 44 10.01 17.81 -4.27
N ILE A 45 10.49 16.57 -4.18
CA ILE A 45 9.94 15.42 -4.90
C ILE A 45 8.81 14.84 -4.05
N ARG A 46 7.58 14.93 -4.54
CA ARG A 46 6.40 14.42 -3.83
C ARG A 46 5.91 13.11 -4.44
N CYS A 47 5.47 12.18 -3.62
CA CYS A 47 4.68 11.04 -4.09
C CYS A 47 3.62 10.82 -3.00
N PRO A 48 2.51 11.57 -3.07
CA PRO A 48 1.56 11.63 -1.98
C PRO A 48 0.87 10.28 -1.80
N ARG A 49 0.65 9.90 -0.55
CA ARG A 49 -0.17 8.73 -0.21
C ARG A 49 -1.63 9.09 -0.49
N ILE A 50 -2.26 8.31 -1.36
CA ILE A 50 -3.67 8.50 -1.73
C ILE A 50 -4.57 7.78 -0.73
N VAL A 51 -4.30 6.49 -0.47
CA VAL A 51 -5.19 5.68 0.37
C VAL A 51 -4.45 4.51 1.02
N ARG A 52 -4.99 4.03 2.14
CA ARG A 52 -4.64 2.75 2.76
C ARG A 52 -5.75 1.76 2.49
N LEU A 53 -5.36 0.54 2.14
CA LEU A 53 -6.26 -0.55 1.80
C LEU A 53 -5.98 -1.73 2.71
N GLY A 54 -7.02 -2.30 3.27
CA GLY A 54 -7.02 -3.61 3.89
C GLY A 54 -8.41 -3.93 4.42
N ILE A 55 -8.70 -5.22 4.53
CA ILE A 55 -9.92 -5.71 5.18
C ILE A 55 -9.49 -6.68 6.30
N ALA A 56 -10.06 -6.48 7.50
CA ALA A 56 -9.96 -7.43 8.60
C ALA A 56 -11.09 -8.45 8.45
N PHE A 57 -10.71 -9.73 8.37
CA PHE A 57 -11.64 -10.85 8.30
C PHE A 57 -11.60 -11.64 9.62
N PRO A 58 -12.72 -12.21 10.05
CA PRO A 58 -12.72 -13.25 11.08
C PRO A 58 -12.05 -14.54 10.56
N ASP A 59 -12.06 -15.60 11.36
CA ASP A 59 -11.57 -16.93 10.95
C ASP A 59 -12.57 -17.61 9.98
N ALA A 60 -12.70 -17.05 8.79
CA ALA A 60 -13.57 -17.49 7.71
C ALA A 60 -12.92 -17.21 6.35
N ASP A 61 -13.43 -17.83 5.29
CA ASP A 61 -12.92 -17.60 3.94
C ASP A 61 -13.30 -16.19 3.42
N PRO A 62 -12.32 -15.32 3.10
CA PRO A 62 -12.58 -13.97 2.63
C PRO A 62 -13.33 -13.90 1.31
N VAL A 63 -13.09 -14.86 0.41
CA VAL A 63 -13.67 -14.86 -0.93
C VAL A 63 -15.15 -15.22 -0.81
N GLU A 64 -15.48 -16.24 -0.02
CA GLU A 64 -16.88 -16.63 0.24
C GLU A 64 -17.67 -15.50 0.90
N LEU A 65 -17.12 -14.86 1.94
CA LEU A 65 -17.78 -13.74 2.63
C LEU A 65 -18.08 -12.57 1.68
N LEU A 66 -17.11 -12.17 0.86
CA LEU A 66 -17.30 -11.06 -0.09
C LEU A 66 -18.20 -11.45 -1.26
N THR A 67 -18.14 -12.70 -1.71
CA THR A 67 -19.04 -13.22 -2.77
C THR A 67 -20.49 -13.21 -2.29
N GLN A 68 -20.74 -13.61 -1.04
CA GLN A 68 -22.04 -13.51 -0.43
C GLN A 68 -22.48 -12.04 -0.31
N MET A 69 -21.59 -11.16 0.15
CA MET A 69 -21.90 -9.73 0.32
C MET A 69 -22.29 -9.06 -1.00
N ILE A 70 -21.59 -9.32 -2.10
CA ILE A 70 -21.97 -8.73 -3.40
C ILE A 70 -23.30 -9.28 -3.91
N ALA A 71 -23.60 -10.56 -3.69
CA ALA A 71 -24.86 -11.16 -4.09
C ALA A 71 -26.04 -10.56 -3.30
N GLU A 72 -25.86 -10.30 -2.00
CA GLU A 72 -26.85 -9.63 -1.15
C GLU A 72 -27.11 -8.18 -1.58
N GLU A 73 -26.09 -7.49 -2.08
CA GLU A 73 -26.21 -6.13 -2.63
C GLU A 73 -26.71 -6.12 -4.09
N GLY A 74 -26.97 -7.29 -4.69
CA GLY A 74 -27.55 -7.44 -6.01
C GLY A 74 -26.55 -7.40 -7.18
N TYR A 75 -25.25 -7.48 -6.91
CA TYR A 75 -24.22 -7.59 -7.95
C TYR A 75 -24.02 -9.06 -8.35
N GLY A 76 -23.84 -9.31 -9.65
CA GLY A 76 -23.58 -10.63 -10.20
C GLY A 76 -22.11 -11.02 -10.20
N SER A 77 -21.21 -10.03 -10.19
CA SER A 77 -19.77 -10.26 -10.18
C SER A 77 -18.99 -9.13 -9.49
N PRO A 78 -17.74 -9.39 -9.07
CA PRO A 78 -16.85 -8.33 -8.56
C PRO A 78 -16.56 -7.22 -9.59
N GLU A 79 -16.68 -7.53 -10.89
CA GLU A 79 -16.47 -6.55 -11.97
C GLU A 79 -17.57 -5.47 -11.97
N ASP A 80 -18.79 -5.83 -11.57
CA ASP A 80 -19.93 -4.91 -11.54
C ASP A 80 -19.70 -3.75 -10.55
N LEU A 81 -18.87 -3.98 -9.53
CA LEU A 81 -18.47 -2.95 -8.57
C LEU A 81 -17.66 -1.82 -9.22
N ARG A 82 -16.97 -2.09 -10.35
CA ARG A 82 -16.14 -1.08 -11.04
C ARG A 82 -16.98 0.10 -11.51
N ASP A 83 -18.19 -0.16 -11.98
CA ASP A 83 -19.09 0.88 -12.49
C ASP A 83 -19.93 1.53 -11.36
N ALA A 84 -20.09 0.83 -10.24
CA ALA A 84 -20.89 1.29 -9.09
C ALA A 84 -20.10 2.13 -8.07
N LEU A 85 -18.77 2.02 -8.07
CA LEU A 85 -17.88 2.65 -7.08
C LEU A 85 -16.88 3.58 -7.75
N GLU A 86 -16.67 4.75 -7.13
CA GLU A 86 -15.67 5.70 -7.60
C GLU A 86 -14.26 5.18 -7.27
N ILE A 87 -13.48 4.88 -8.31
CA ILE A 87 -12.09 4.42 -8.17
C ILE A 87 -11.11 5.40 -8.83
N PRO A 88 -9.86 5.48 -8.36
CA PRO A 88 -8.84 6.29 -9.01
C PRO A 88 -8.62 5.86 -10.48
N PRO A 89 -8.70 6.78 -11.46
CA PRO A 89 -8.64 6.43 -12.88
C PRO A 89 -7.21 6.13 -13.37
N GLY A 90 -6.19 6.53 -12.60
CA GLY A 90 -4.78 6.36 -12.94
C GLY A 90 -4.16 5.14 -12.28
N ARG A 91 -3.03 4.68 -12.83
CA ARG A 91 -2.19 3.67 -12.19
C ARG A 91 -1.51 4.25 -10.96
N LEU A 92 -1.51 3.50 -9.86
CA LEU A 92 -0.91 3.92 -8.58
C LEU A 92 0.16 2.92 -8.15
N ILE A 93 1.17 3.41 -7.44
CA ILE A 93 2.20 2.55 -6.82
C ILE A 93 1.60 1.92 -5.58
N ALA A 94 1.63 0.59 -5.49
CA ALA A 94 1.20 -0.15 -4.32
C ALA A 94 2.41 -0.59 -3.47
N ARG A 95 2.34 -0.35 -2.16
CA ARG A 95 3.34 -0.79 -1.19
C ARG A 95 2.69 -1.60 -0.08
N PRO A 96 3.25 -2.76 0.33
CA PRO A 96 2.80 -3.47 1.52
C PRO A 96 2.78 -2.57 2.75
N HIS A 97 1.67 -2.64 3.50
CA HIS A 97 1.45 -1.89 4.72
C HIS A 97 1.41 -2.82 5.92
N THR A 98 2.23 -2.55 6.94
CA THR A 98 2.35 -3.45 8.09
C THR A 98 1.56 -3.00 9.32
N LEU A 99 1.03 -1.77 9.33
CA LEU A 99 0.26 -1.26 10.46
C LEU A 99 -1.23 -1.61 10.32
N ASN A 100 -1.93 -1.75 11.45
CA ASN A 100 -3.38 -2.03 11.49
C ASN A 100 -4.26 -0.78 11.23
N ASN A 101 -3.71 0.32 10.72
CA ASN A 101 -4.48 1.54 10.49
C ASN A 101 -4.94 1.66 9.02
N GLY A 102 -6.11 2.25 8.80
CA GLY A 102 -6.71 2.35 7.46
C GLY A 102 -7.11 0.99 6.89
N VAL A 103 -7.59 0.10 7.76
CA VAL A 103 -8.15 -1.22 7.43
C VAL A 103 -9.61 -1.17 7.86
N VAL A 104 -10.51 -1.70 7.03
CA VAL A 104 -11.94 -1.84 7.37
C VAL A 104 -12.22 -3.21 7.96
N ASP A 105 -13.15 -3.29 8.90
CA ASP A 105 -13.62 -4.53 9.52
C ASP A 105 -14.88 -5.04 8.81
N ILE A 106 -14.82 -6.27 8.27
CA ILE A 106 -15.92 -6.81 7.46
C ILE A 106 -17.25 -6.97 8.22
N LEU A 107 -17.20 -7.05 9.56
CA LEU A 107 -18.38 -7.26 10.40
C LEU A 107 -18.99 -5.95 10.89
N HIS A 108 -18.21 -4.87 10.95
CA HIS A 108 -18.60 -3.65 11.66
C HIS A 108 -18.67 -2.41 10.76
N ASP A 109 -17.87 -2.35 9.70
CA ASP A 109 -17.83 -1.20 8.81
C ASP A 109 -18.90 -1.26 7.72
N ALA A 110 -19.15 -0.12 7.07
CA ALA A 110 -20.15 -0.02 6.03
C ALA A 110 -19.80 -0.93 4.84
N ARG A 111 -20.80 -1.67 4.34
CA ARG A 111 -20.64 -2.58 3.19
C ARG A 111 -20.03 -1.89 1.98
N ARG A 112 -20.43 -0.65 1.70
CA ARG A 112 -19.87 0.15 0.59
C ARG A 112 -18.35 0.32 0.73
N ASP A 113 -17.86 0.62 1.94
CA ASP A 113 -16.42 0.82 2.17
C ASP A 113 -15.67 -0.51 2.09
N ILE A 114 -16.26 -1.59 2.60
CA ILE A 114 -15.71 -2.96 2.49
C ILE A 114 -15.58 -3.37 1.02
N LEU A 115 -16.64 -3.21 0.23
CA LEU A 115 -16.65 -3.54 -1.19
C LEU A 115 -15.68 -2.66 -1.98
N TRP A 116 -15.56 -1.38 -1.63
CA TRP A 116 -14.56 -0.50 -2.22
C TRP A 116 -13.13 -0.99 -1.95
N HIS A 117 -12.82 -1.35 -0.71
CA HIS A 117 -11.53 -1.94 -0.35
C HIS A 117 -11.27 -3.25 -1.09
N ALA A 118 -12.27 -4.12 -1.19
CA ALA A 118 -12.17 -5.41 -1.87
C ALA A 118 -11.92 -5.23 -3.38
N LEU A 119 -12.64 -4.31 -4.02
CA LEU A 119 -12.44 -3.95 -5.43
C LEU A 119 -11.01 -3.43 -5.64
N MET A 120 -10.59 -2.45 -4.86
CA MET A 120 -9.26 -1.85 -4.96
C MET A 120 -8.14 -2.89 -4.76
N LEU A 121 -8.28 -3.78 -3.77
CA LEU A 121 -7.34 -4.90 -3.55
C LEU A 121 -7.35 -5.88 -4.72
N GLY A 122 -8.51 -6.17 -5.30
CA GLY A 122 -8.65 -7.04 -6.48
C GLY A 122 -8.00 -6.47 -7.73
N LEU A 123 -7.93 -5.14 -7.85
CA LEU A 123 -7.24 -4.40 -8.91
C LEU A 123 -5.73 -4.24 -8.64
N CYS A 124 -5.24 -4.56 -7.44
CA CYS A 124 -3.82 -4.47 -7.10
C CYS A 124 -3.02 -5.74 -7.41
N THR A 125 -1.83 -5.56 -8.00
CA THR A 125 -0.72 -6.52 -7.95
C THR A 125 0.14 -6.27 -6.70
N ALA A 126 1.29 -6.92 -6.56
CA ALA A 126 2.19 -6.69 -5.43
C ALA A 126 2.77 -5.26 -5.37
N GLN A 127 2.84 -4.57 -6.52
CA GLN A 127 3.55 -3.30 -6.66
C GLN A 127 2.74 -2.20 -7.37
N LEU A 128 1.65 -2.55 -8.03
CA LEU A 128 0.90 -1.65 -8.90
C LEU A 128 -0.60 -1.86 -8.74
N TYR A 129 -1.33 -0.77 -8.60
CA TYR A 129 -2.76 -0.69 -8.87
C TYR A 129 -2.97 -0.31 -10.35
N ASP A 130 -3.79 -1.08 -11.07
CA ASP A 130 -4.17 -0.78 -12.45
C ASP A 130 -5.69 -0.86 -12.58
N PRO A 131 -6.41 0.23 -12.88
CA PRO A 131 -7.87 0.21 -12.98
C PRO A 131 -8.37 -0.59 -14.19
N ALA A 132 -7.54 -0.77 -15.22
CA ALA A 132 -7.91 -1.43 -16.47
C ALA A 132 -7.79 -2.96 -16.44
N ARG A 133 -7.23 -3.55 -15.38
CA ARG A 133 -7.09 -5.01 -15.29
C ARG A 133 -8.33 -5.67 -14.70
N PRO A 134 -8.56 -6.95 -15.00
CA PRO A 134 -9.62 -7.73 -14.34
C PRO A 134 -9.49 -7.75 -12.81
N VAL A 135 -10.63 -7.72 -12.13
CA VAL A 135 -10.73 -7.83 -10.66
C VAL A 135 -10.45 -9.27 -10.25
N LEU A 136 -9.36 -9.49 -9.51
CA LEU A 136 -9.00 -10.81 -9.01
C LEU A 136 -9.22 -10.92 -7.50
N TRP A 137 -10.29 -11.60 -7.10
CA TRP A 137 -10.56 -11.96 -5.71
C TRP A 137 -10.03 -13.34 -5.39
N THR A 138 -8.77 -13.37 -4.94
CA THR A 138 -8.19 -14.54 -4.30
C THR A 138 -7.99 -14.26 -2.82
N GLN A 139 -7.91 -15.31 -2.00
CA GLN A 139 -7.60 -15.16 -0.59
C GLN A 139 -6.31 -14.35 -0.35
N ALA A 140 -5.28 -14.59 -1.18
CA ALA A 140 -4.04 -13.84 -1.14
C ALA A 140 -4.24 -12.36 -1.49
N ALA A 141 -5.09 -12.05 -2.49
CA ALA A 141 -5.36 -10.68 -2.89
C ALA A 141 -6.05 -9.89 -1.76
N LEU A 142 -7.05 -10.49 -1.13
CA LEU A 142 -7.94 -9.86 -0.15
C LEU A 142 -7.32 -9.73 1.25
N LYS A 143 -6.44 -10.66 1.65
CA LYS A 143 -5.73 -10.59 2.94
C LYS A 143 -4.56 -9.60 2.95
N ARG A 144 -4.24 -8.97 1.81
CA ARG A 144 -3.19 -7.95 1.74
C ARG A 144 -3.60 -6.66 2.43
N ARG A 145 -2.57 -5.92 2.84
CA ARG A 145 -2.69 -4.53 3.25
C ARG A 145 -1.72 -3.70 2.44
N LEU A 146 -2.21 -2.64 1.81
CA LEU A 146 -1.46 -1.83 0.86
C LEU A 146 -1.63 -0.35 1.17
N GLU A 147 -0.59 0.44 0.92
CA GLU A 147 -0.71 1.89 0.73
C GLU A 147 -0.55 2.19 -0.75
N LEU A 148 -1.41 3.05 -1.30
CA LEU A 148 -1.34 3.49 -2.69
C LEU A 148 -0.79 4.92 -2.77
N PHE A 149 0.09 5.14 -3.75
CA PHE A 149 0.73 6.44 -3.98
C PHE A 149 0.56 6.86 -5.43
N ASP A 150 0.37 8.16 -5.65
CA ASP A 150 0.30 8.74 -6.98
C ASP A 150 1.71 8.98 -7.55
N PRO A 151 2.10 8.28 -8.63
CA PRO A 151 3.39 8.51 -9.27
C PRO A 151 3.48 9.86 -9.98
N ALA A 152 2.36 10.46 -10.40
CA ALA A 152 2.36 11.73 -11.14
C ALA A 152 2.79 12.92 -10.25
N GLY A 153 2.54 12.84 -8.94
CA GLY A 153 3.03 13.82 -7.97
C GLY A 153 4.56 13.98 -7.96
N PHE A 154 5.31 13.05 -8.56
CA PHE A 154 6.76 13.11 -8.66
C PHE A 154 7.27 14.27 -9.51
N TYR A 155 6.49 14.70 -10.51
CA TYR A 155 6.85 15.75 -11.47
C TYR A 155 6.10 17.07 -11.25
N ALA A 156 5.30 17.16 -10.19
CA ALA A 156 4.48 18.33 -9.86
C ALA A 156 5.24 19.37 -9.03
#